data_AF-A0A0G0E7I7-F1
#
_entry.id   AF-A0A0G0E7I7-F1
#
_cell.length_a   1.000
_cell.length_b   1.000
_cell.length_c   1.000
_cell.angle_alpha   90.00
_cell.angle_beta   90.00
_cell.angle_gamma   90.00
#
_symmetry.space_group_name_H-M   'P 1'
#
loop_
_entity.id
_entity.type
_entity.pdbx_description
1 polymer ?
#
loop_
_entity_poly.entity_id
_entity_poly.type
_entity_poly.pdbx_seq_one_letter_code
_entity_poly.pdbx_strand_id
1 'polypeptide(L)' 'MNIKEIKEKNFIELGKMLAEKRSESLKLRFDIQSKQAKTHRKYRDCKRNIARIMTVLKNKEVK' A
#
# COMPACT_ATOMS: atom_id res chain seq x y z
N MET A 1 6.00 1.36 6.73
CA MET A 1 4.90 1.96 7.52
C MET A 1 4.64 1.14 8.76
N ASN A 2 4.49 1.81 9.90
CA ASN A 2 4.07 1.22 11.16
C ASN A 2 2.54 1.12 11.21
N ILE A 3 2.01 0.08 11.87
CA ILE A 3 0.56 -0.16 11.93
C ILE A 3 -0.15 0.90 12.78
N LYS A 4 0.54 1.50 13.76
CA LYS A 4 0.01 2.55 14.64
C LYS A 4 -0.37 3.82 13.86
N GLU A 5 0.53 4.30 13.01
CA GLU A 5 0.30 5.46 12.12
C GLU A 5 -0.87 5.25 11.14
N ILE A 6 -1.11 4.01 10.69
CA ILE A 6 -2.20 3.68 9.78
C ILE A 6 -3.55 3.66 10.54
N LYS A 7 -3.56 3.30 11.82
CA LYS A 7 -4.78 3.30 12.65
C LYS A 7 -5.29 4.70 12.97
N GLU A 8 -4.37 5.63 13.21
CA GLU A 8 -4.69 7.03 13.56
C GLU A 8 -5.30 7.82 12.39
N LYS A 9 -5.03 7.41 11.14
CA LYS A 9 -5.55 8.10 9.95
C LYS A 9 -7.03 7.89 9.70
N ASN A 10 -7.65 8.88 9.07
CA ASN A 10 -9.08 8.88 8.75
C ASN A 10 -9.41 7.87 7.63
N PHE A 11 -10.63 7.32 7.61
CA PHE A 11 -11.06 6.30 6.64
C PHE A 11 -10.95 6.78 5.19
N ILE A 12 -11.25 8.06 4.95
CA ILE A 12 -11.14 8.72 3.64
C ILE A 12 -9.68 8.81 3.19
N GLU A 13 -8.77 9.15 4.10
CA GLU A 13 -7.33 9.22 3.80
C GLU A 13 -6.75 7.83 3.53
N LEU A 14 -7.19 6.81 4.28
CA LEU A 14 -6.80 5.43 4.04
C LEU A 14 -7.24 4.93 2.66
N GLY A 15 -8.45 5.30 2.22
CA GLY A 15 -8.93 5.02 0.86
C GLY A 15 -8.07 5.68 -0.22
N LYS A 16 -7.71 6.96 -0.06
CA LYS A 16 -6.82 7.68 -1.00
C LYS A 16 -5.42 7.05 -1.04
N MET A 17 -4.83 6.76 0.12
CA MET A 17 -3.53 6.09 0.19
C MET A 17 -3.56 4.69 -0.43
N LEU A 18 -4.65 3.95 -0.30
CA LEU A 18 -4.82 2.64 -0.94
C LEU A 18 -4.80 2.76 -2.46
N ALA A 19 -5.51 3.75 -3.02
CA ALA A 19 -5.53 4.00 -4.45
C ALA A 19 -4.14 4.40 -4.98
N GLU A 20 -3.45 5.31 -4.30
CA GLU A 20 -2.08 5.72 -4.65
C GLU A 20 -1.11 4.54 -4.63
N LYS A 21 -1.14 3.72 -3.57
CA LYS A 21 -0.27 2.54 -3.46
C LYS A 21 -0.57 1.48 -4.52
N ARG A 22 -1.83 1.32 -4.94
CA ARG A 22 -2.18 0.46 -6.07
C ARG A 22 -1.58 0.97 -7.37
N SER A 23 -1.69 2.26 -7.65
CA SER A 23 -1.07 2.89 -8.83
C SER A 23 0.46 2.78 -8.81
N GLU A 24 1.08 2.98 -7.65
CA GLU A 24 2.53 2.79 -7.45
C GLU A 24 2.93 1.33 -7.68
N SER A 25 2.13 0.37 -7.22
CA SER A 25 2.39 -1.06 -7.44
C SER A 25 2.32 -1.45 -8.92
N LEU A 26 1.46 -0.78 -9.70
CA LEU A 26 1.35 -1.00 -11.14
C LEU A 26 2.58 -0.44 -11.87
N LYS A 27 3.00 0.79 -11.55
CA LYS A 27 4.22 1.40 -12.09
C LYS A 27 5.45 0.53 -11.79
N LEU A 28 5.61 0.12 -10.53
CA LEU A 28 6.70 -0.78 -10.13
C LEU A 28 6.65 -2.13 -10.85
N ARG A 29 5.46 -2.65 -11.21
CA ARG A 29 5.34 -3.87 -11.99
C ARG A 29 5.86 -3.66 -13.42
N PHE A 30 5.52 -2.55 -14.07
CA PHE A 30 6.05 -2.19 -15.38
C PHE A 30 7.57 -1.96 -15.35
N ASP A 31 8.08 -1.27 -14.33
CA ASP A 31 9.52 -1.02 -14.16
C ASP A 31 10.32 -2.32 -13.92
N ILE A 32 9.72 -3.29 -13.22
CA ILE A 32 10.32 -4.63 -13.05
C ILE A 32 10.32 -5.37 -14.38
N GLN A 33 9.23 -5.30 -15.14
CA GLN A 33 9.12 -5.94 -16.45
C GLN A 33 10.10 -5.34 -17.48
N SER A 34 10.31 -4.02 -17.45
CA SER A 34 11.29 -3.33 -18.29
C SER A 34 12.75 -3.58 -17.87
N LYS A 35 13.00 -4.37 -16.82
CA LYS A 35 14.31 -4.64 -16.20
C LYS A 35 15.07 -3.38 -15.76
N GLN A 36 14.40 -2.23 -15.66
CA GLN A 36 14.99 -0.97 -15.18
C GLN A 36 14.93 -0.86 -13.64
N ALA A 37 14.16 -1.72 -12.97
CA ALA A 37 14.03 -1.70 -11.52
C ALA A 37 15.29 -2.21 -10.81
N LYS A 38 16.12 -1.28 -10.33
CA LYS A 38 17.27 -1.56 -9.43
C LYS A 38 16.88 -2.14 -8.05
N THR A 39 15.60 -2.15 -7.68
CA THR A 39 15.19 -2.47 -6.30
C THR A 39 13.86 -3.23 -6.23
N HIS A 40 13.90 -4.54 -6.47
CA HIS A 40 12.74 -5.45 -6.33
C HIS A 40 12.09 -5.43 -4.94
N ARG A 41 12.82 -5.01 -3.89
CA ARG A 41 12.30 -4.90 -2.52
C ARG A 41 11.16 -3.89 -2.38
N LYS A 42 11.17 -2.79 -3.15
CA LYS A 42 10.12 -1.74 -3.10
C LYS A 42 8.74 -2.29 -3.45
N TYR A 43 8.67 -3.22 -4.40
CA TYR A 43 7.41 -3.86 -4.77
C TYR A 43 6.83 -4.73 -3.64
N ARG A 44 7.70 -5.47 -2.94
CA ARG A 44 7.32 -6.27 -1.77
C ARG A 44 6.81 -5.39 -0.63
N ASP A 45 7.48 -4.27 -0.37
CA ASP A 45 7.06 -3.32 0.67
C ASP A 45 5.74 -2.65 0.31
N CYS A 46 5.54 -2.29 -0.96
CA CYS A 46 4.30 -1.71 -1.44
C CYS A 46 3.11 -2.67 -1.25
N LYS A 47 3.27 -3.95 -1.60
CA LYS A 47 2.26 -5.01 -1.31
C LYS A 47 1.95 -5.14 0.18
N ARG A 48 2.99 -5.15 1.03
CA ARG A 48 2.82 -5.27 2.48
C ARG A 48 2.07 -4.06 3.06
N ASN A 49 2.33 -2.86 2.54
CA ASN A 49 1.61 -1.65 2.96
C ASN A 49 0.13 -1.70 2.53
N ILE A 50 -0.17 -2.15 1.31
CA ILE A 50 -1.56 -2.33 0.84
C ILE A 50 -2.31 -3.29 1.77
N ALA A 51 -1.73 -4.45 2.07
CA ALA A 51 -2.35 -5.44 2.96
C ALA A 51 -2.65 -4.84 4.35
N ARG A 52 -1.70 -4.10 4.94
CA ARG A 52 -1.89 -3.44 6.24
C ARG A 52 -3.02 -2.40 6.21
N ILE A 53 -3.10 -1.58 5.15
CA ILE A 53 -4.20 -0.60 4.99
C ILE A 53 -5.54 -1.32 4.90
N MET A 54 -5.64 -2.39 4.10
CA MET A 54 -6.87 -3.18 3.97
C MET A 54 -7.30 -3.81 5.30
N THR A 55 -6.35 -4.35 6.08
CA THR A 55 -6.64 -4.91 7.41
C THR A 55 -7.15 -3.85 8.37
N VAL A 56 -6.59 -2.64 8.35
CA VAL A 56 -7.08 -1.54 9.21
C VAL A 56 -8.47 -1.08 8.78
N LEU A 57 -8.73 -0.95 7.48
CA LEU A 57 -10.07 -0.63 6.95
C LEU A 57 -11.10 -1.66 7.41
N LYS A 58 -10.79 -2.96 7.28
CA LYS A 58 -11.69 -4.03 7.72
C LYS A 58 -11.94 -4.02 9.23
N ASN A 59 -10.91 -3.78 10.02
CA ASN A 59 -11.04 -3.66 11.48
C ASN A 59 -11.86 -2.43 11.92
N LYS A 60 -11.89 -1.36 11.12
CA LYS A 60 -12.74 -0.18 11.38
C LYS A 60 -14.19 -0.41 10.96
N GLU A 61 -14.43 -1.25 9.96
CA GLU A 61 -15.78 -1.59 9.47
C GLU A 61 -16.50 -2.60 10.38
N VAL A 62 -15.75 -3.52 11.01
CA VAL A 62 -16.31 -4.61 11.85
C VAL A 62 -16.54 -4.18 13.31
N LYS A 63 -16.08 -2.99 13.71
CA LYS A 63 -16.31 -2.41 15.05
C LYS A 63 -17.52 -1.50 15.04
#